data_AF-A0A1F1EBK7-F1
#
_entry.id   AF-A0A1F1EBK7-F1
#
_cell.length_a   1.000
_cell.length_b   1.000
_cell.length_c   1.000
_cell.angle_alpha   90.00
_cell.angle_beta   90.00
_cell.angle_gamma   90.00
#
_symmetry.space_group_name_H-M   'P 1'
#
loop_
_entity.id
_entity.type
_entity.pdbx_description
1 polymer ?
#
loop_
_entity_poly.entity_id
_entity_poly.type
_entity_poly.pdbx_seq_one_letter_code
_entity_poly.pdbx_strand_id
1 'polypeptide(L)'
;MDLDKKDSQKKRFAQSFLQAMMWSGLLVGMGFVAQAVGMLFYRQPLFSTLFMTGGLVLIPVLLTQELRKYRLIVFGNRLSYSRCVTVMGVIYLFALIVATLVYLLVFTYLFRDPTFLAYMDRSIEVAGQMVDSEADREVLLKSYQGITPALMTRGVISLSFTLGTLYIFIASIFLRRD
;
A
#
# COMPACT_ATOMS: atom_id res chain seq x y z
N MET A 1 19.92 -41.17 -8.16
CA MET A 1 20.71 -39.92 -8.31
C MET A 1 19.98 -38.77 -9.02
N ASP A 2 18.76 -38.94 -9.55
CA ASP A 2 18.05 -37.89 -10.32
C ASP A 2 16.96 -37.10 -9.55
N LEU A 3 16.49 -37.59 -8.39
CA LEU A 3 15.50 -36.89 -7.57
C LEU A 3 16.09 -35.61 -6.96
N ASP A 4 17.33 -35.66 -6.48
CA ASP A 4 18.03 -34.51 -5.90
C ASP A 4 18.26 -33.36 -6.90
N LYS A 5 18.52 -33.69 -8.17
CA LYS A 5 18.70 -32.69 -9.24
C LYS A 5 17.39 -32.01 -9.61
N LYS A 6 16.27 -32.75 -9.65
CA LYS A 6 14.93 -32.20 -9.91
C LYS A 6 14.45 -31.28 -8.78
N ASP A 7 14.68 -31.67 -7.52
CA ASP A 7 14.31 -30.84 -6.37
C ASP A 7 15.19 -29.59 -6.24
N SER A 8 16.49 -29.71 -6.54
CA SER A 8 17.39 -28.56 -6.62
C SER A 8 16.97 -27.56 -7.71
N GLN A 9 16.59 -28.03 -8.90
CA GLN A 9 16.10 -27.16 -9.97
C GLN A 9 14.77 -26.48 -9.63
N LYS A 10 13.81 -27.20 -9.04
CA LYS A 10 12.55 -26.62 -8.57
C LYS A 10 12.76 -25.55 -7.50
N LYS A 11 13.65 -25.81 -6.52
CA LYS A 11 13.99 -24.83 -5.47
C LYS A 11 14.63 -23.57 -6.07
N ARG A 12 15.57 -23.72 -7.00
CA ARG A 12 16.21 -22.59 -7.69
C ARG A 12 15.20 -21.76 -8.50
N PHE A 13 14.27 -22.40 -9.21
CA PHE A 13 13.20 -21.71 -9.93
C PHE A 13 12.24 -20.99 -8.99
N ALA A 14 11.85 -21.62 -7.87
CA ALA A 14 11.00 -20.98 -6.87
C ALA A 14 11.66 -19.76 -6.24
N GLN A 15 12.97 -19.83 -5.97
CA GLN A 15 13.75 -18.72 -5.45
C GLN A 15 13.86 -17.56 -6.44
N SER A 16 14.18 -17.83 -7.71
CA SER A 16 14.25 -16.78 -8.73
C SER A 16 12.88 -16.15 -9.01
N PHE A 17 11.82 -16.95 -8.97
CA PHE A 17 10.44 -16.47 -9.13
C PHE A 17 10.02 -15.59 -7.95
N LEU A 18 10.32 -15.98 -6.71
CA LEU A 18 10.08 -15.17 -5.52
C LEU A 18 10.87 -13.85 -5.57
N GLN A 19 12.15 -13.91 -5.95
CA GLN A 19 13.00 -12.72 -6.06
C GLN A 19 12.46 -11.73 -7.10
N ALA A 20 11.95 -12.23 -8.23
CA ALA A 20 11.31 -11.38 -9.23
C ALA A 20 10.02 -10.72 -8.66
N MET A 21 9.20 -11.46 -7.91
CA MET A 21 7.99 -10.91 -7.29
C MET A 21 8.32 -9.88 -6.21
N MET A 22 9.41 -10.09 -5.45
CA MET A 22 9.94 -9.11 -4.50
C MET A 22 10.34 -7.82 -5.21
N TRP A 23 11.07 -7.91 -6.32
CA TRP A 23 11.49 -6.74 -7.10
C TRP A 23 10.29 -5.97 -7.65
N SER A 24 9.29 -6.70 -8.15
CA SER A 24 8.02 -6.14 -8.60
C SER A 24 7.27 -5.45 -7.45
N GLY A 25 7.27 -6.06 -6.27
CA GLY A 25 6.68 -5.49 -5.06
C GLY A 25 7.39 -4.22 -4.59
N LEU A 26 8.73 -4.16 -4.72
CA LEU A 26 9.51 -2.97 -4.42
C LEU A 26 9.18 -1.82 -5.40
N LEU A 27 9.03 -2.14 -6.69
CA LEU A 27 8.61 -1.17 -7.71
C LEU A 27 7.21 -0.62 -7.43
N VAL A 28 6.24 -1.48 -7.10
CA VAL A 28 4.90 -1.03 -6.66
C VAL A 28 5.01 -0.22 -5.36
N GLY A 29 5.89 -0.63 -4.45
CA GLY A 29 6.22 0.06 -3.19
C GLY A 29 6.70 1.50 -3.41
N MET A 30 7.40 1.80 -4.51
CA MET A 30 7.80 3.17 -4.86
C MET A 30 6.59 4.09 -5.09
N GLY A 31 5.44 3.55 -5.49
CA GLY A 31 4.19 4.31 -5.54
C GLY A 31 3.75 4.81 -4.16
N PHE A 32 3.88 3.97 -3.13
CA PHE A 32 3.64 4.38 -1.74
C PHE A 32 4.72 5.35 -1.24
N VAL A 33 5.97 5.20 -1.67
CA VAL A 33 7.03 6.18 -1.35
C VAL A 33 6.65 7.56 -1.89
N ALA A 34 6.22 7.64 -3.15
CA ALA A 34 5.80 8.90 -3.76
C ALA A 34 4.61 9.51 -3.01
N GLN A 35 3.60 8.71 -2.61
CA GLN A 35 2.50 9.19 -1.78
C GLN A 35 2.98 9.76 -0.44
N ALA A 36 3.81 9.00 0.27
CA ALA A 36 4.30 9.39 1.59
C ALA A 36 5.17 10.66 1.53
N VAL A 37 6.08 10.76 0.54
CA VAL A 37 6.85 11.98 0.29
C VAL A 37 5.93 13.16 -0.06
N GLY A 38 4.85 12.89 -0.79
CA GLY A 38 3.78 13.86 -1.05
C GLY A 38 3.19 14.50 0.20
N MET A 39 3.13 13.77 1.32
CA MET A 39 2.64 14.29 2.61
C MET A 39 3.57 15.35 3.19
N LEU A 40 4.85 15.38 2.83
CA LEU A 40 5.78 16.42 3.26
C LEU A 40 5.41 17.79 2.68
N PHE A 41 4.67 17.82 1.56
CA PHE A 41 4.13 19.03 0.97
C PHE A 41 2.80 19.46 1.61
N TYR A 42 2.53 19.12 2.87
CA TYR A 42 1.27 19.44 3.57
C TYR A 42 0.91 20.94 3.57
N ARG A 43 1.92 21.83 3.48
CA ARG A 43 1.71 23.29 3.35
C ARG A 43 1.22 23.72 1.97
N GLN A 44 1.36 22.85 0.96
CA GLN A 44 0.95 23.07 -0.42
C GLN A 44 -0.10 22.01 -0.80
N PRO A 45 -1.38 22.25 -0.47
CA PRO A 45 -2.43 21.22 -0.53
C PRO A 45 -2.56 20.61 -1.93
N LEU A 46 -2.37 21.40 -2.99
CA LEU A 46 -2.46 20.92 -4.37
C LEU A 46 -1.43 19.81 -4.68
N PHE A 47 -0.17 19.96 -4.26
CA PHE A 47 0.83 18.92 -4.44
C PHE A 47 0.54 17.70 -3.56
N SER A 48 0.20 17.90 -2.29
CA SER A 48 -0.13 16.80 -1.38
C SER A 48 -1.28 15.94 -1.91
N THR A 49 -2.36 16.58 -2.38
CA THR A 49 -3.51 15.89 -2.99
C THR A 49 -3.12 15.20 -4.30
N LEU A 50 -2.31 15.81 -5.17
CA LEU A 50 -1.84 15.19 -6.41
C LEU A 50 -1.04 13.91 -6.15
N PHE A 51 -0.13 13.92 -5.16
CA PHE A 51 0.64 12.72 -4.81
C PHE A 51 -0.25 11.63 -4.22
N MET A 52 -1.20 11.98 -3.34
CA MET A 52 -2.14 11.00 -2.76
C MET A 52 -3.05 10.38 -3.83
N THR A 53 -3.71 11.21 -4.64
CA THR A 53 -4.63 10.76 -5.69
C THR A 53 -3.90 10.04 -6.81
N GLY A 54 -2.76 10.57 -7.25
CA GLY A 54 -1.89 9.95 -8.24
C GLY A 54 -1.42 8.59 -7.79
N GLY A 55 -1.01 8.45 -6.53
CA GLY A 55 -0.62 7.16 -5.98
C GLY A 55 -1.79 6.16 -5.87
N LEU A 56 -3.00 6.62 -5.53
CA LEU A 56 -4.20 5.80 -5.44
C LEU A 56 -4.53 5.15 -6.79
N VAL A 57 -4.26 5.84 -7.90
CA VAL A 57 -4.44 5.31 -9.26
C VAL A 57 -3.23 4.51 -9.72
N LEU A 58 -2.01 4.98 -9.44
CA LEU A 58 -0.77 4.40 -9.92
C LEU A 58 -0.54 2.98 -9.39
N ILE A 59 -0.79 2.75 -8.11
CA ILE A 59 -0.53 1.46 -7.45
C ILE A 59 -1.36 0.32 -8.07
N PRO A 60 -2.70 0.45 -8.22
CA PRO A 60 -3.51 -0.49 -8.97
C PRO A 60 -2.97 -0.77 -10.38
N VAL A 61 -2.63 0.28 -11.13
CA VAL A 61 -2.15 0.19 -12.52
C VAL A 61 -0.84 -0.60 -12.59
N LEU A 62 0.14 -0.28 -11.74
CA LEU A 62 1.41 -1.00 -11.68
C LEU A 62 1.20 -2.47 -11.33
N LEU A 63 0.33 -2.75 -10.35
CA LEU A 63 0.02 -4.12 -9.94
C LEU A 63 -0.65 -4.92 -11.08
N THR A 64 -1.54 -4.29 -11.86
CA THR A 64 -2.14 -4.93 -13.04
C THR A 64 -1.13 -5.17 -14.16
N GLN A 65 -0.22 -4.22 -14.39
CA GLN A 65 0.82 -4.34 -15.41
C GLN A 65 1.80 -5.47 -15.06
N GLU A 66 2.24 -5.57 -13.80
CA GLU A 66 3.11 -6.66 -13.36
C GLU A 66 2.43 -8.02 -13.54
N LEU A 67 1.15 -8.17 -13.16
CA LEU A 67 0.45 -9.43 -13.40
C LEU A 67 0.39 -9.81 -14.89
N ARG A 68 0.16 -8.84 -15.78
CA ARG A 68 0.14 -9.07 -17.23
C ARG A 68 1.51 -9.56 -17.74
N LYS A 69 2.62 -9.02 -17.23
CA LYS A 69 3.97 -9.50 -17.55
C LYS A 69 4.16 -10.95 -17.11
N TYR A 70 3.82 -11.26 -15.86
CA TYR A 70 3.91 -12.64 -15.35
C TYR A 70 3.05 -13.63 -16.13
N ARG A 71 1.83 -13.22 -16.54
CA ARG A 71 0.97 -14.04 -17.40
C ARG A 71 1.63 -14.42 -18.72
N LEU A 72 2.28 -13.45 -19.37
CA LEU A 72 2.90 -13.65 -20.68
C LEU A 72 4.19 -14.47 -20.58
N ILE A 73 5.04 -14.16 -19.60
CA ILE A 73 6.39 -14.73 -19.49
C ILE A 73 6.37 -16.11 -18.83
N VAL A 74 5.54 -16.31 -17.79
CA VAL A 74 5.62 -17.50 -16.93
C VAL A 74 4.49 -18.49 -17.18
N PHE A 75 3.27 -18.00 -17.45
CA PHE A 75 2.08 -18.85 -17.50
C PHE A 75 1.51 -19.10 -18.90
N GLY A 76 2.15 -18.58 -19.96
CA GLY A 76 1.76 -18.90 -21.34
C GLY A 76 0.32 -18.49 -21.70
N ASN A 77 -0.10 -17.31 -21.23
CA ASN A 77 -1.42 -16.70 -21.51
C ASN A 77 -2.65 -17.36 -20.85
N ARG A 78 -2.51 -18.49 -20.14
CA ARG A 78 -3.56 -19.07 -19.28
C ARG A 78 -3.26 -18.78 -17.83
N LEU A 79 -4.19 -18.15 -17.13
CA LEU A 79 -4.01 -17.74 -15.74
C LEU A 79 -5.29 -17.97 -14.95
N SER A 80 -5.27 -18.98 -14.08
CA SER A 80 -6.37 -19.28 -13.20
C SER A 80 -6.50 -18.20 -12.11
N TYR A 81 -7.73 -18.05 -11.60
CA TYR A 81 -8.04 -17.10 -10.54
C TYR A 81 -7.10 -17.21 -9.32
N SER A 82 -6.86 -18.43 -8.85
CA SER A 82 -5.97 -18.68 -7.71
C SER A 82 -4.55 -18.15 -7.95
N ARG A 83 -4.01 -18.34 -9.16
CA ARG A 83 -2.67 -17.83 -9.51
C ARG A 83 -2.64 -16.31 -9.61
N CYS A 84 -3.70 -15.68 -10.13
CA CYS A 84 -3.82 -14.21 -10.13
C CYS A 84 -3.70 -13.66 -8.70
N VAL A 85 -4.53 -14.18 -7.80
CA VAL A 85 -4.59 -13.72 -6.40
C VAL A 85 -3.26 -13.94 -5.70
N THR A 86 -2.63 -15.11 -5.86
CA THR A 86 -1.33 -15.39 -5.23
C THR A 86 -0.24 -14.45 -5.73
N VAL A 87 -0.09 -14.28 -7.05
CA VAL A 87 0.97 -13.44 -7.61
C VAL A 87 0.77 -11.97 -7.21
N MET A 88 -0.43 -11.42 -7.41
CA MET A 88 -0.71 -10.04 -7.01
C MET A 88 -0.60 -9.86 -5.50
N GLY A 89 -1.06 -10.83 -4.71
CA GLY A 89 -0.99 -10.81 -3.26
C GLY A 89 0.45 -10.76 -2.73
N VAL A 90 1.34 -11.58 -3.28
CA VAL A 90 2.76 -11.58 -2.90
C VAL A 90 3.43 -10.26 -3.26
N ILE A 91 3.22 -9.76 -4.49
CA ILE A 91 3.76 -8.46 -4.94
C ILE A 91 3.27 -7.34 -4.02
N TYR A 92 1.97 -7.32 -3.73
CA TYR A 92 1.36 -6.28 -2.91
C TYR A 92 1.81 -6.35 -1.44
N LEU A 93 2.02 -7.55 -0.89
CA LEU A 93 2.55 -7.73 0.46
C LEU A 93 3.95 -7.12 0.61
N PHE A 94 4.84 -7.33 -0.37
CA PHE A 94 6.14 -6.65 -0.39
C PHE A 94 6.00 -5.14 -0.53
N ALA A 95 5.07 -4.65 -1.36
CA ALA A 95 4.79 -3.22 -1.47
C ALA A 95 4.31 -2.61 -0.13
N LEU A 96 3.47 -3.33 0.63
CA LEU A 96 3.01 -2.90 1.96
C LEU A 96 4.11 -2.86 3.01
N ILE A 97 5.11 -3.75 2.92
CA ILE A 97 6.30 -3.68 3.79
C ILE A 97 7.06 -2.36 3.53
N VAL A 98 7.30 -2.05 2.25
CA VAL A 98 7.94 -0.77 1.86
C VAL A 98 7.10 0.42 2.33
N ALA A 99 5.79 0.38 2.10
CA ALA A 99 4.87 1.41 2.56
C ALA A 99 4.95 1.62 4.08
N THR A 100 4.94 0.54 4.86
CA THR A 100 5.00 0.59 6.33
C THR A 100 6.25 1.31 6.80
N LEU A 101 7.41 0.97 6.24
CA LEU A 101 8.68 1.60 6.60
C LEU A 101 8.70 3.09 6.26
N VAL A 102 8.20 3.45 5.08
CA VAL A 102 8.26 4.84 4.59
C VAL A 102 7.25 5.72 5.31
N TYR A 103 6.01 5.25 5.50
CA TYR A 103 5.01 5.99 6.28
C TYR A 103 5.44 6.18 7.72
N LEU A 104 6.03 5.16 8.36
CA LEU A 104 6.55 5.30 9.71
C LEU A 104 7.64 6.38 9.78
N LEU A 105 8.56 6.40 8.82
CA LEU A 105 9.63 7.40 8.74
C LEU A 105 9.07 8.81 8.50
N VAL A 106 8.16 8.96 7.53
CA VAL A 106 7.54 10.25 7.19
C VAL A 106 6.71 10.78 8.35
N PHE A 107 5.86 9.96 8.97
CA PHE A 107 5.10 10.39 10.14
C PHE A 107 6.01 10.73 11.31
N THR A 108 7.07 9.95 11.55
CA THR A 108 8.05 10.30 12.60
C THR A 108 8.70 11.66 12.34
N TYR A 109 8.97 12.00 11.08
CA TYR A 109 9.48 13.31 10.69
C TYR A 109 8.42 14.42 10.86
N LEU A 110 7.21 14.21 10.38
CA LEU A 110 6.11 15.18 10.46
C LEU A 110 5.71 15.49 11.91
N PHE A 111 5.69 14.50 12.80
CA PHE A 111 5.37 14.70 14.22
C PHE A 111 6.46 15.46 14.98
N ARG A 112 7.66 15.63 14.40
CA ARG A 112 8.69 16.53 14.95
C ARG A 112 8.49 17.98 14.53
N ASP A 113 7.68 18.25 13.50
CA ASP A 113 7.38 19.60 13.04
C ASP A 113 6.16 20.17 13.80
N PRO A 114 6.35 21.19 14.66
CA PRO A 114 5.24 21.78 15.43
C PRO A 114 4.18 22.43 14.52
N THR A 115 4.57 22.85 13.32
CA THR A 115 3.63 23.41 12.34
C THR A 115 2.66 22.35 11.86
N PHE A 116 3.14 21.14 11.58
CA PHE A 116 2.30 20.03 11.17
C PHE A 116 1.30 19.65 12.26
N LEU A 117 1.74 19.61 13.52
CA LEU A 117 0.86 19.36 14.67
C LEU A 117 -0.26 20.43 14.77
N ALA A 118 0.07 21.71 14.58
CA ALA A 118 -0.94 22.77 14.56
C ALA A 118 -1.95 22.62 13.39
N TYR A 119 -1.51 22.15 12.22
CA TYR A 119 -2.41 21.83 11.11
C TYR A 119 -3.30 20.62 11.42
N MET A 120 -2.78 19.60 12.08
CA MET A 120 -3.57 18.47 12.59
C MET A 120 -4.64 18.97 13.55
N ASP A 121 -4.27 19.74 14.57
CA ASP A 121 -5.18 20.27 15.59
C ASP A 121 -6.34 21.05 14.96
N ARG A 122 -6.01 21.94 14.02
CA ARG A 122 -7.00 22.72 13.27
C ARG A 122 -7.91 21.84 12.41
N SER A 123 -7.38 20.77 11.82
CA SER A 123 -8.18 19.85 10.99
C SER A 123 -9.19 19.06 11.84
N ILE A 124 -8.82 18.68 13.07
CA ILE A 124 -9.73 18.02 14.01
C ILE A 124 -10.78 18.98 14.50
N GLU A 125 -10.40 20.22 14.79
CA GLU A 125 -11.33 21.22 15.28
C GLU A 125 -12.44 21.45 14.25
N VAL A 126 -12.05 21.57 12.97
CA VAL A 126 -12.99 21.63 11.84
C VAL A 126 -13.84 20.36 11.77
N ALA A 127 -13.24 19.17 11.88
CA ALA A 127 -14.01 17.92 11.86
C ALA A 127 -14.99 17.81 13.03
N GLY A 128 -14.62 18.26 14.22
CA GLY A 128 -15.46 18.28 15.42
C GLY A 128 -16.58 19.32 15.35
N GLN A 129 -16.40 20.39 14.57
CA GLN A 129 -17.48 21.35 14.26
C GLN A 129 -18.52 20.79 13.29
N MET A 130 -18.18 19.76 12.51
CA MET A 130 -19.10 19.07 11.60
C MET A 130 -19.93 17.98 12.29
N VAL A 131 -19.68 17.71 13.57
CA VAL A 131 -20.43 16.72 14.36
C VAL A 131 -21.47 17.44 15.20
N ASP A 132 -22.75 17.18 14.93
CA ASP A 132 -23.89 17.83 15.61
C ASP A 132 -24.03 17.46 17.10
N SER A 133 -23.35 16.42 17.55
CA SER A 133 -23.43 15.87 18.91
C SER A 133 -22.19 16.22 19.73
N GLU A 134 -22.40 16.94 20.85
CA GLU A 134 -21.35 17.38 21.76
C GLU A 134 -20.63 16.19 22.43
N ALA A 135 -21.36 15.10 22.69
CA ALA A 135 -20.80 13.85 23.20
C ALA A 135 -19.87 13.16 22.18
N ASP A 136 -20.25 13.15 20.90
CA ASP A 136 -19.43 12.56 19.84
C ASP A 136 -18.20 13.42 19.53
N ARG A 137 -18.32 14.75 19.68
CA ARG A 137 -17.20 15.68 19.60
C ARG A 137 -16.16 15.43 20.70
N GLU A 138 -16.58 15.20 21.95
CA GLU A 138 -15.64 14.85 23.04
C GLU A 138 -14.93 13.52 22.79
N VAL A 139 -15.65 12.52 22.27
CA VAL A 139 -15.05 11.22 21.90
C VAL A 139 -14.01 11.39 20.80
N LEU A 140 -14.30 12.19 19.78
CA LEU A 140 -13.37 12.55 18.70
C LEU A 140 -12.10 13.22 19.23
N LEU A 141 -12.25 14.22 20.09
CA LEU A 141 -11.13 14.94 20.69
C LEU A 141 -10.28 14.04 21.61
N LYS A 142 -10.91 13.19 22.42
CA LYS A 142 -10.20 12.22 23.29
C LYS A 142 -9.46 11.16 22.47
N SER A 143 -10.04 10.70 21.36
CA SER A 143 -9.38 9.73 20.46
C SER A 143 -8.08 10.29 19.86
N TYR A 144 -7.95 11.62 19.81
CA TYR A 144 -6.83 12.30 19.20
C TYR A 144 -5.64 12.53 20.13
N GLN A 145 -5.88 12.63 21.44
CA GLN A 145 -4.84 12.85 22.46
C GLN A 145 -3.80 11.71 22.55
N GLY A 146 -4.05 10.57 21.88
CA GLY A 146 -3.15 9.41 21.82
C GLY A 146 -2.53 9.14 20.45
N ILE A 147 -2.63 10.07 19.49
CA ILE A 147 -2.10 9.83 18.14
C ILE A 147 -0.58 9.81 18.16
N THR A 148 -0.03 8.71 17.65
CA THR A 148 1.40 8.51 17.47
C THR A 148 1.70 8.20 16.00
N PRO A 149 2.94 8.42 15.53
CA PRO A 149 3.37 8.02 14.19
C PRO A 149 3.06 6.55 13.87
N ALA A 150 3.24 5.66 14.86
CA ALA A 150 2.95 4.25 14.72
C ALA A 150 1.45 3.98 14.54
N LEU A 151 0.59 4.69 15.28
CA LEU A 151 -0.86 4.58 15.16
C LEU A 151 -1.35 5.06 13.79
N MET A 152 -0.85 6.21 13.31
CA MET A 152 -1.19 6.72 11.97
C MET A 152 -0.73 5.78 10.87
N THR A 153 0.51 5.28 10.96
CA THR A 153 1.04 4.27 10.04
C THR A 153 0.14 3.04 10.01
N ARG A 154 -0.24 2.51 11.18
CA ARG A 154 -1.16 1.36 11.27
C ARG A 154 -2.50 1.64 10.60
N GLY A 155 -3.07 2.84 10.80
CA GLY A 155 -4.32 3.24 10.15
C GLY A 155 -4.21 3.24 8.62
N VAL A 156 -3.19 3.90 8.08
CA VAL A 156 -2.94 3.97 6.63
C VAL A 156 -2.68 2.59 6.04
N ILE A 157 -1.86 1.76 6.69
CA ILE A 157 -1.53 0.42 6.22
C ILE A 157 -2.73 -0.52 6.32
N SER A 158 -3.53 -0.44 7.38
CA SER A 158 -4.75 -1.25 7.51
C SER A 158 -5.77 -0.89 6.43
N LEU A 159 -5.96 0.40 6.14
CA LEU A 159 -6.82 0.85 5.04
C LEU A 159 -6.27 0.36 3.68
N SER A 160 -4.96 0.54 3.45
CA SER A 160 -4.29 0.12 2.22
C SER A 160 -4.35 -1.41 2.02
N PHE A 161 -4.24 -2.18 3.10
CA PHE A 161 -4.38 -3.63 3.07
C PHE A 161 -5.81 -4.04 2.66
N THR A 162 -6.83 -3.42 3.26
CA THR A 162 -8.24 -3.70 2.95
C THR A 162 -8.56 -3.34 1.50
N LEU A 163 -8.24 -2.12 1.07
CA LEU A 163 -8.49 -1.64 -0.30
C LEU A 163 -7.70 -2.44 -1.33
N GLY A 164 -6.44 -2.76 -1.03
CA GLY A 164 -5.60 -3.55 -1.93
C GLY A 164 -6.07 -4.99 -2.06
N THR A 165 -6.51 -5.62 -0.97
CA THR A 165 -7.08 -6.98 -1.01
C THR A 165 -8.38 -6.99 -1.82
N LEU A 166 -9.26 -6.00 -1.62
CA LEU A 166 -10.48 -5.84 -2.40
C LEU A 166 -10.16 -5.65 -3.89
N TYR A 167 -9.18 -4.80 -4.22
CA TYR A 167 -8.73 -4.59 -5.59
C TYR A 167 -8.18 -5.87 -6.22
N ILE A 168 -7.32 -6.61 -5.52
CA ILE A 168 -6.75 -7.88 -6.01
C ILE A 168 -7.87 -8.87 -6.33
N PHE A 169 -8.88 -8.97 -5.46
CA PHE A 169 -10.03 -9.85 -5.66
C PHE A 169 -10.79 -9.46 -6.95
N ILE A 170 -11.16 -8.19 -7.08
CA ILE A 170 -11.89 -7.67 -8.25
C ILE A 170 -11.06 -7.85 -9.52
N ALA A 171 -9.81 -7.40 -9.52
CA ALA A 171 -8.91 -7.48 -10.66
C ALA A 171 -8.68 -8.94 -11.12
N SER A 172 -8.56 -9.88 -10.17
CA SER A 172 -8.38 -11.30 -10.48
C SER A 172 -9.58 -11.90 -11.21
N ILE A 173 -10.80 -11.43 -10.94
CA ILE A 173 -12.01 -11.85 -11.67
C ILE A 173 -11.96 -11.40 -13.14
N PHE A 174 -11.50 -10.17 -13.40
CA PHE A 174 -11.43 -9.63 -14.76
C PHE A 174 -10.21 -10.10 -15.56
N LEU A 175 -9.12 -10.43 -14.88
CA LEU A 175 -7.85 -10.79 -15.52
C LEU A 175 -7.65 -12.29 -15.70
N ARG A 176 -8.46 -13.13 -15.04
CA ARG A 176 -8.44 -14.58 -15.26
C ARG A 176 -8.73 -14.88 -16.72
N ARG A 177 -7.99 -15.85 -17.25
CA ARG A 177 -8.23 -16.45 -18.57
C ARG A 177 -7.96 -17.93 -18.41
N ASP A 178 -9.04 -18.67 -18.27
CA ASP A 178 -9.03 -20.13 -18.18
C ASP A 178 -8.88 -20.75 -19.59
#